data_AF-A0AAW2FGM2-F1
#
_entry.id   AF-A0AAW2FGM2-F1
#
_cell.length_a   1.000
_cell.length_b   1.000
_cell.length_c   1.000
_cell.angle_alpha   90.00
_cell.angle_beta   90.00
_cell.angle_gamma   90.00
#
_symmetry.space_group_name_H-M   'P 1'
#
loop_
_entity.id
_entity.type
_entity.pdbx_description
1 polymer ?
#
loop_
_entity_poly.entity_id
_entity_poly.type
_entity_poly.pdbx_seq_one_letter_code
_entity_poly.pdbx_strand_id
1 'polypeptide(L)'
;MCGKAFARKAEIRDHERTHTGEKPYQCEFCGATFSQRSNLQSHKRATHYNDKRYKCDECGKGFKRRRLLDYHIKAAHTGERPYKCDICTATFVYPEHFKKHRRIHTGEKPYLCEVCGKAFNSRDNRNAHRFIHSDKKPYECLVCGMGFMRKPLLYAHMQIQVTHEKFSKHYLSVVVI
;
A
#
# COMPACT_ATOMS: atom_id res chain seq x y z
N MET A 1 -9.90 19.88 24.93
CA MET A 1 -11.13 19.07 25.06
C MET A 1 -12.05 19.40 23.90
N CYS A 2 -12.67 18.41 23.24
CA CYS A 2 -13.60 18.67 22.13
C CYS A 2 -15.06 18.39 22.55
N GLY A 3 -16.03 19.08 21.95
CA GLY A 3 -17.45 19.05 22.34
C GLY A 3 -18.23 17.80 21.92
N LYS A 4 -17.59 16.63 21.87
CA LYS A 4 -18.28 15.38 21.53
C LYS A 4 -19.05 14.84 22.73
N ALA A 5 -20.33 14.57 22.54
CA ALA A 5 -21.18 13.91 23.53
C ALA A 5 -21.18 12.38 23.31
N PHE A 6 -21.21 11.63 24.41
CA PHE A 6 -21.22 10.17 24.41
C PHE A 6 -22.30 9.64 25.35
N ALA A 7 -22.89 8.50 25.00
CA ALA A 7 -23.97 7.90 25.78
C ALA A 7 -23.46 7.17 27.03
N ARG A 8 -22.19 6.73 27.04
CA ARG A 8 -21.61 5.95 28.15
C ARG A 8 -20.27 6.54 28.63
N LYS A 9 -20.04 6.51 29.94
CA LYS A 9 -18.76 6.94 30.56
C LYS A 9 -17.53 6.21 30.00
N ALA A 10 -17.66 4.91 29.68
CA ALA A 10 -16.57 4.14 29.08
C ALA A 10 -16.16 4.69 27.71
N GLU A 11 -17.12 5.16 26.91
CA GLU A 11 -16.88 5.76 25.59
C GLU A 11 -16.19 7.12 25.72
N ILE A 12 -16.55 7.91 26.75
CA ILE A 12 -15.86 9.17 27.08
C ILE A 12 -14.39 8.91 27.39
N ARG A 13 -14.11 7.97 28.31
CA ARG A 13 -12.73 7.62 28.69
C ARG A 13 -11.91 7.12 27.50
N ASP A 14 -12.49 6.24 26.67
CA ASP A 14 -11.80 5.76 25.47
C ASP A 14 -11.59 6.89 24.44
N HIS A 15 -12.49 7.87 24.39
CA HIS A 15 -12.33 9.07 23.58
C HIS A 15 -11.25 10.01 24.12
N GLU A 16 -11.15 10.20 25.44
CA GLU A 16 -10.12 11.04 26.07
C GLU A 16 -8.70 10.57 25.71
N ARG A 17 -8.50 9.26 25.57
CA ARG A 17 -7.24 8.69 25.08
C ARG A 17 -6.84 9.18 23.69
N THR A 18 -7.79 9.67 22.89
CA THR A 18 -7.48 10.27 21.57
C THR A 18 -6.89 11.68 21.68
N HIS A 19 -7.13 12.38 22.79
CA HIS A 19 -6.50 13.67 23.09
C HIS A 19 -5.15 13.49 23.77
N THR A 20 -5.06 12.57 24.74
CA THR A 20 -3.84 12.33 25.51
C THR A 20 -2.81 11.47 24.77
N GLY A 21 -3.25 10.73 23.76
CA GLY A 21 -2.40 9.76 23.05
C GLY A 21 -2.13 8.48 23.85
N GLU A 22 -2.79 8.27 24.98
CA GLU A 22 -2.62 7.10 25.84
C GLU A 22 -3.01 5.81 25.09
N LYS A 23 -2.10 4.83 25.13
CA LYS A 23 -2.26 3.54 24.45
C LYS A 23 -1.96 2.38 25.42
N PRO A 24 -2.85 2.11 26.38
CA PRO A 24 -2.57 1.17 27.47
C PRO A 24 -2.52 -0.29 27.01
N TYR A 25 -3.01 -0.61 25.82
CA TYR A 25 -3.10 -1.99 25.34
C TYR A 25 -1.91 -2.31 24.43
N GLN A 26 -0.93 -3.05 24.95
CA GLN A 26 0.26 -3.47 24.21
C GLN A 26 0.12 -4.89 23.62
N CYS A 27 0.64 -5.07 22.41
CA CYS A 27 0.77 -6.36 21.77
C CYS A 27 2.01 -7.10 22.28
N GLU A 28 1.82 -8.27 22.87
CA GLU A 28 2.91 -9.11 23.39
C GLU A 28 3.86 -9.64 22.30
N PHE A 29 3.42 -9.72 21.05
CA PHE A 29 4.21 -10.28 19.95
C PHE A 29 5.10 -9.27 19.22
N CYS A 30 4.73 -7.98 19.22
CA CYS A 30 5.48 -6.96 18.46
C CYS A 30 5.61 -5.61 19.19
N GLY A 31 5.15 -5.52 20.44
CA GLY A 31 5.21 -4.30 21.24
C GLY A 31 4.30 -3.17 20.79
N ALA A 32 3.53 -3.32 19.70
CA ALA A 32 2.62 -2.29 19.20
C ALA A 32 1.53 -1.95 20.23
N THR A 33 1.28 -0.66 20.46
CA THR A 33 0.32 -0.17 21.46
C THR A 33 -0.95 0.41 20.85
N PHE A 34 -2.07 0.24 21.55
CA PHE A 34 -3.42 0.63 21.11
C PHE A 34 -4.18 1.34 22.23
N SER A 35 -5.04 2.29 21.88
CA SER A 35 -5.90 3.02 22.82
C SER A 35 -7.13 2.22 23.28
N GLN A 36 -7.48 1.15 22.56
CA GLN A 36 -8.64 0.30 22.83
C GLN A 36 -8.28 -1.18 22.72
N ARG A 37 -8.88 -2.01 23.59
CA ARG A 37 -8.68 -3.47 23.62
C ARG A 37 -9.15 -4.15 22.33
N SER A 38 -10.27 -3.69 21.76
CA SER A 38 -10.80 -4.18 20.48
C SER A 38 -9.78 -4.03 19.35
N ASN A 39 -9.10 -2.88 19.29
CA ASN A 39 -8.07 -2.60 18.28
C ASN A 39 -6.85 -3.52 18.44
N LEU A 40 -6.37 -3.72 19.67
CA LEU A 40 -5.30 -4.70 19.94
C LEU A 40 -5.72 -6.10 19.48
N GLN A 41 -6.94 -6.52 19.81
CA GLN A 41 -7.42 -7.84 19.46
C GLN A 41 -7.54 -8.03 17.93
N SER A 42 -8.05 -7.03 17.22
CA SER A 42 -8.09 -7.02 15.75
C SER A 42 -6.68 -7.03 15.15
N HIS A 43 -5.73 -6.31 15.74
CA HIS A 43 -4.33 -6.35 15.34
C HIS A 43 -3.72 -7.74 15.50
N LYS A 44 -3.89 -8.40 16.66
CA LYS A 44 -3.37 -9.76 16.90
C LYS A 44 -3.88 -10.75 15.84
N ARG A 45 -5.19 -10.73 15.59
CA ARG A 45 -5.84 -11.55 14.54
C ARG A 45 -5.28 -11.27 13.15
N ALA A 46 -5.20 -10.00 12.79
CA ALA A 46 -4.77 -9.59 11.46
C ALA A 46 -3.29 -9.85 11.21
N THR A 47 -2.41 -9.61 12.18
CA THR A 47 -0.95 -9.57 11.96
C THR A 47 -0.26 -10.85 12.37
N HIS A 48 -0.66 -11.48 13.49
CA HIS A 48 0.05 -12.62 14.04
C HIS A 48 -0.59 -13.96 13.67
N TYR A 49 -1.93 -14.02 13.63
CA TYR A 49 -2.65 -15.26 13.32
C TYR A 49 -3.05 -15.40 11.84
N ASN A 50 -2.79 -14.38 11.01
CA ASN A 50 -3.23 -14.32 9.61
C ASN A 50 -4.71 -14.68 9.41
N ASP A 51 -5.52 -14.33 10.39
CA ASP A 51 -6.91 -14.74 10.47
C ASP A 51 -7.75 -13.99 9.42
N LYS A 52 -8.09 -14.70 8.34
CA LYS A 52 -8.86 -14.22 7.19
C LYS A 52 -10.32 -14.65 7.31
N ARG A 53 -11.00 -14.14 8.33
CA ARG A 53 -12.40 -14.50 8.67
C ARG A 53 -13.40 -14.24 7.54
N TYR A 54 -13.14 -13.22 6.72
CA TYR A 54 -14.06 -12.81 5.68
C TYR A 54 -13.64 -13.46 4.36
N LYS A 55 -14.38 -14.47 3.92
CA LYS A 55 -14.11 -15.16 2.66
C LYS A 55 -15.04 -14.65 1.57
N CYS A 56 -14.52 -14.58 0.35
CA CYS A 56 -15.33 -14.39 -0.83
C CYS A 56 -15.99 -15.71 -1.19
N ASP A 57 -17.32 -15.72 -1.33
CA ASP A 57 -18.05 -16.94 -1.65
C ASP A 57 -17.85 -17.34 -3.12
N GLU A 58 -17.58 -16.39 -4.01
CA GLU A 58 -17.37 -16.64 -5.44
C GLU A 58 -15.99 -17.25 -5.76
N CYS A 59 -14.92 -16.84 -5.06
CA CYS A 59 -13.56 -17.32 -5.36
C CYS A 59 -12.78 -17.87 -4.16
N GLY A 60 -13.43 -18.00 -2.99
CA GLY A 60 -12.83 -18.53 -1.76
C GLY A 60 -11.77 -17.63 -1.11
N LYS A 61 -11.42 -16.48 -1.71
CA LYS A 61 -10.33 -15.62 -1.25
C LYS A 61 -10.66 -15.00 0.11
N GLY A 62 -9.74 -15.16 1.07
CA GLY A 62 -9.90 -14.67 2.44
C GLY A 62 -9.31 -13.26 2.70
N PHE A 63 -10.01 -12.49 3.54
CA PHE A 63 -9.70 -11.12 3.92
C PHE A 63 -9.77 -10.92 5.43
N LYS A 64 -8.93 -9.99 5.92
CA LYS A 64 -8.79 -9.67 7.35
C LYS A 64 -9.91 -8.74 7.87
N ARG A 65 -10.61 -8.05 6.98
CA ARG A 65 -11.69 -7.08 7.30
C ARG A 65 -12.81 -7.17 6.27
N ARG A 66 -14.06 -6.96 6.70
CA ARG A 66 -15.24 -7.00 5.81
C ARG A 66 -15.13 -6.01 4.65
N ARG A 67 -14.78 -4.76 4.93
CA ARG A 67 -14.60 -3.73 3.89
C ARG A 67 -13.62 -4.14 2.78
N LEU A 68 -12.57 -4.93 3.10
CA LEU A 68 -11.62 -5.40 2.09
C LEU A 68 -12.22 -6.49 1.20
N LEU A 69 -13.08 -7.34 1.77
CA LEU A 69 -13.88 -8.29 1.00
C LEU A 69 -14.85 -7.54 0.08
N ASP A 70 -15.56 -6.52 0.60
CA ASP A 70 -16.51 -5.75 -0.20
C ASP A 70 -15.81 -5.06 -1.39
N TYR A 71 -14.65 -4.43 -1.17
CA TYR A 71 -13.86 -3.86 -2.28
C TYR A 71 -13.35 -4.91 -3.26
N HIS A 72 -13.00 -6.10 -2.78
CA HIS A 72 -12.63 -7.20 -3.65
C HIS A 72 -13.79 -7.64 -4.54
N ILE A 73 -14.99 -7.81 -3.98
CA ILE A 73 -16.20 -8.17 -4.74
C ILE A 73 -16.49 -7.10 -5.79
N LYS A 74 -16.41 -5.82 -5.41
CA LYS A 74 -16.59 -4.69 -6.34
C LYS A 74 -15.58 -4.72 -7.48
N ALA A 75 -14.30 -4.93 -7.17
CA ALA A 75 -13.23 -4.90 -8.16
C ALA A 75 -13.17 -6.14 -9.06
N ALA A 76 -13.39 -7.33 -8.51
CA ALA A 76 -13.07 -8.59 -9.16
C ALA A 76 -14.29 -9.30 -9.77
N HIS A 77 -15.49 -9.06 -9.22
CA HIS A 77 -16.68 -9.83 -9.56
C HIS A 77 -17.76 -8.96 -10.23
N THR A 78 -18.03 -7.77 -9.70
CA THR A 78 -19.13 -6.91 -10.20
C THR A 78 -18.67 -5.80 -11.16
N GLY A 79 -17.39 -5.41 -11.09
CA GLY A 79 -16.87 -4.25 -11.81
C GLY A 79 -17.35 -2.89 -11.28
N GLU A 80 -18.06 -2.85 -10.14
CA GLU A 80 -18.58 -1.61 -9.55
C GLU A 80 -17.44 -0.68 -9.13
N ARG A 81 -17.48 0.57 -9.60
CA ARG A 81 -16.49 1.63 -9.28
C ARG A 81 -17.20 2.86 -8.71
N PRO A 82 -17.50 2.87 -7.39
CA PRO A 82 -18.36 3.89 -6.79
C PRO A 82 -17.77 5.30 -6.84
N TYR A 83 -16.44 5.40 -6.84
CA TYR A 83 -15.74 6.67 -6.71
C TYR A 83 -15.39 7.20 -8.09
N LYS A 84 -16.22 8.12 -8.60
CA LYS A 84 -16.05 8.73 -9.92
C LYS A 84 -15.40 10.10 -9.78
N CYS A 85 -14.46 10.42 -10.66
CA CYS A 85 -13.95 11.77 -10.76
C CYS A 85 -14.96 12.68 -11.44
N ASP A 86 -15.11 13.86 -10.86
CA ASP A 86 -15.91 14.98 -11.33
C ASP A 86 -15.24 15.78 -12.45
N ILE A 87 -13.91 15.66 -12.59
CA ILE A 87 -13.10 16.43 -13.54
C ILE A 87 -12.71 15.61 -14.77
N CYS A 88 -12.65 14.28 -14.66
CA CYS A 88 -12.33 13.39 -15.77
C CYS A 88 -13.10 12.07 -15.68
N THR A 89 -12.96 11.20 -16.69
CA THR A 89 -13.69 9.93 -16.78
C THR A 89 -13.16 8.82 -15.86
N ALA A 90 -12.15 9.10 -15.03
CA ALA A 90 -11.53 8.10 -14.18
C ALA A 90 -12.46 7.65 -13.04
N THR A 91 -12.56 6.34 -12.85
CA THR A 91 -13.37 5.71 -11.81
C THR A 91 -12.57 4.71 -10.99
N PHE A 92 -12.87 4.63 -9.69
CA PHE A 92 -12.10 3.89 -8.70
C PHE A 92 -13.00 3.04 -7.81
N VAL A 93 -12.47 1.88 -7.39
CA VAL A 93 -13.10 1.02 -6.37
C VAL A 93 -12.75 1.50 -4.96
N TYR A 94 -11.56 2.09 -4.79
CA TYR A 94 -10.99 2.45 -3.50
C TYR A 94 -11.02 3.98 -3.29
N PRO A 95 -11.55 4.48 -2.16
CA PRO A 95 -11.64 5.91 -1.90
C PRO A 95 -10.26 6.56 -1.75
N GLU A 96 -9.27 5.87 -1.19
CA GLU A 96 -7.91 6.37 -1.07
C GLU A 96 -7.24 6.61 -2.43
N HIS A 97 -7.51 5.74 -3.41
CA HIS A 97 -7.00 5.88 -4.77
C HIS A 97 -7.67 7.06 -5.47
N PHE A 98 -8.99 7.20 -5.29
CA PHE A 98 -9.73 8.36 -5.78
C PHE A 98 -9.20 9.67 -5.20
N LYS A 99 -9.00 9.75 -3.88
CA LYS A 99 -8.44 10.94 -3.21
C LYS A 99 -7.04 11.26 -3.72
N LYS A 100 -6.18 10.26 -3.90
CA LYS A 100 -4.84 10.43 -4.47
C LYS A 100 -4.91 10.93 -5.93
N HIS A 101 -5.85 10.41 -6.72
CA HIS A 101 -6.06 10.84 -8.10
C HIS A 101 -6.50 12.30 -8.19
N ARG A 102 -7.45 12.74 -7.35
CA ARG A 102 -7.92 14.14 -7.37
C ARG A 102 -6.80 15.19 -7.20
N ARG A 103 -5.70 14.83 -6.52
CA ARG A 103 -4.53 15.69 -6.37
C ARG A 103 -3.84 16.05 -7.68
N ILE A 104 -4.06 15.26 -8.73
CA ILE A 104 -3.55 15.55 -10.09
C ILE A 104 -4.24 16.81 -10.63
N HIS A 105 -5.55 16.94 -10.40
CA HIS A 105 -6.33 18.08 -10.86
C HIS A 105 -6.16 19.31 -9.97
N THR A 106 -6.10 19.12 -8.65
CA THR A 106 -5.93 20.25 -7.72
C THR A 106 -4.49 20.75 -7.62
N GLY A 107 -3.52 19.98 -8.13
CA GLY A 107 -2.10 20.28 -7.98
C GLY A 107 -1.55 20.10 -6.54
N GLU A 108 -2.35 19.58 -5.61
CA GLU A 108 -1.95 19.38 -4.21
C GLU A 108 -0.73 18.43 -4.12
N LYS A 109 0.36 18.91 -3.51
CA LYS A 109 1.61 18.16 -3.33
C LYS A 109 2.04 18.09 -1.85
N PRO A 110 1.36 17.28 -1.01
CA PRO A 110 1.57 17.29 0.44
C PRO A 110 2.92 16.73 0.90
N TYR A 111 3.65 16.05 0.01
CA TYR A 111 4.84 15.30 0.40
C TYR A 111 6.09 16.02 -0.09
N LEU A 112 6.77 16.69 0.82
CA LEU A 112 8.03 17.38 0.54
C LEU A 112 9.23 16.44 0.68
N CYS A 113 10.21 16.63 -0.20
CA CYS A 113 11.55 16.10 0.01
C CYS A 113 12.28 16.99 1.00
N GLU A 114 12.72 16.42 2.12
CA GLU A 114 13.45 17.16 3.16
C GLU A 114 14.86 17.59 2.73
N VAL A 115 15.42 16.96 1.68
CA VAL A 115 16.78 17.26 1.19
C VAL A 115 16.76 18.44 0.22
N CYS A 116 15.82 18.47 -0.74
CA CYS A 116 15.81 19.47 -1.81
C CYS A 116 14.52 20.31 -1.89
N GLY A 117 13.59 20.15 -0.93
CA GLY A 117 12.32 20.88 -0.89
C GLY A 117 11.29 20.46 -1.96
N LYS A 118 11.65 19.57 -2.90
CA LYS A 118 10.76 19.20 -4.01
C LYS A 118 9.48 18.54 -3.52
N ALA A 119 8.33 19.06 -3.97
CA ALA A 119 7.01 18.59 -3.57
C ALA A 119 6.45 17.51 -4.50
N PHE A 120 5.77 16.51 -3.93
CA PHE A 120 5.15 15.39 -4.62
C PHE A 120 3.69 15.20 -4.20
N ASN A 121 2.86 14.73 -5.14
CA ASN A 121 1.45 14.39 -4.92
C ASN A 121 1.24 13.06 -4.19
N SER A 122 2.29 12.23 -4.08
CA SER A 122 2.25 10.93 -3.40
C SER A 122 3.53 10.62 -2.63
N ARG A 123 3.36 9.90 -1.51
CA ARG A 123 4.47 9.47 -0.66
C ARG A 123 5.43 8.55 -1.38
N ASP A 124 4.93 7.62 -2.20
CA ASP A 124 5.75 6.67 -2.94
C ASP A 124 6.67 7.38 -3.93
N ASN A 125 6.16 8.40 -4.63
CA ASN A 125 6.96 9.20 -5.54
C ASN A 125 8.06 9.97 -4.79
N ARG A 126 7.74 10.57 -3.62
CA ARG A 126 8.73 11.23 -2.76
C ARG A 126 9.78 10.26 -2.26
N ASN A 127 9.38 9.08 -1.78
CA ASN A 127 10.29 8.06 -1.27
C ASN A 127 11.24 7.57 -2.36
N ALA A 128 10.72 7.30 -3.57
CA ALA A 128 11.56 6.90 -4.68
C ALA A 128 12.49 8.03 -5.15
N HIS A 129 12.03 9.28 -5.10
CA HIS A 129 12.88 10.44 -5.38
C HIS A 129 14.02 10.58 -4.37
N ARG A 130 13.81 10.22 -3.09
CA ARG A 130 14.84 10.31 -2.05
C ARG A 130 16.10 9.51 -2.41
N PHE A 131 15.98 8.42 -3.18
CA PHE A 131 17.15 7.69 -3.62
C PHE A 131 18.02 8.50 -4.58
N ILE A 132 17.54 9.54 -5.27
CA ILE A 132 18.43 10.39 -6.09
C ILE A 132 19.47 11.10 -5.21
N HIS A 133 19.14 11.34 -3.93
CA HIS A 133 20.04 11.93 -2.94
C HIS A 133 20.86 10.86 -2.18
N SER A 134 20.83 9.60 -2.60
CA SER A 134 21.51 8.50 -1.90
C SER A 134 22.02 7.46 -2.90
N ASP A 135 23.24 6.98 -2.74
CA ASP A 135 23.76 5.88 -3.58
C ASP A 135 23.05 4.53 -3.33
N LYS A 136 22.07 4.50 -2.40
CA LYS A 136 21.27 3.32 -2.12
C LYS A 136 20.30 3.03 -3.25
N LYS A 137 20.61 1.98 -4.00
CA LYS A 137 19.72 1.36 -4.99
C LYS A 137 19.16 0.07 -4.40
N PRO A 138 17.97 0.10 -3.76
CA PRO A 138 17.48 -1.02 -2.96
C PRO A 138 17.05 -2.25 -3.78
N TYR A 139 17.01 -2.15 -5.10
CA TYR A 139 16.64 -3.23 -5.99
C TYR A 139 17.80 -3.55 -6.92
N GLU A 140 18.43 -4.71 -6.73
CA GLU A 140 19.58 -5.13 -7.52
C GLU A 140 19.20 -6.26 -8.46
N CYS A 141 19.73 -6.23 -9.68
CA CYS A 141 19.64 -7.35 -10.59
C CYS A 141 20.63 -8.44 -10.18
N LEU A 142 20.13 -9.62 -9.82
CA LEU A 142 20.98 -10.75 -9.40
C LEU A 142 21.80 -11.36 -10.55
N VAL A 143 21.50 -11.02 -11.80
CA VAL A 143 22.21 -11.53 -12.98
C VAL A 143 23.44 -10.67 -13.29
N CYS A 144 23.32 -9.34 -13.20
CA CYS A 144 24.38 -8.41 -13.61
C CYS A 144 24.84 -7.41 -12.52
N GLY A 145 24.26 -7.45 -11.32
CA GLY A 145 24.60 -6.54 -10.20
C GLY A 145 24.09 -5.11 -10.36
N MET A 146 23.33 -4.78 -11.42
CA MET A 146 22.85 -3.41 -11.63
C MET A 146 21.76 -3.03 -10.62
N GLY A 147 21.97 -1.93 -9.90
CA GLY A 147 21.00 -1.36 -8.97
C GLY A 147 19.94 -0.47 -9.62
N PHE A 148 18.72 -0.47 -9.06
CA PHE A 148 17.56 0.31 -9.48
C PHE A 148 16.84 0.95 -8.30
N MET A 149 16.20 2.10 -8.55
CA MET A 149 15.45 2.87 -7.53
C MET A 149 14.03 2.36 -7.30
N ARG A 150 13.48 1.60 -8.25
CA ARG A 150 12.11 1.10 -8.24
C ARG A 150 12.03 -0.30 -8.83
N LYS A 151 11.18 -1.17 -8.26
CA LYS A 151 10.95 -2.53 -8.78
C LYS A 151 10.53 -2.61 -10.25
N PRO A 152 9.62 -1.75 -10.78
CA PRO A 152 9.25 -1.83 -12.19
C PRO A 152 10.42 -1.62 -13.16
N LEU A 153 11.42 -0.81 -12.79
CA LEU A 153 12.63 -0.61 -13.61
C LEU A 153 13.51 -1.86 -13.61
N LEU A 154 13.68 -2.50 -12.45
CA LEU A 154 14.37 -3.80 -12.36
C LEU A 154 13.63 -4.87 -13.16
N TYR A 155 12.31 -4.97 -13.05
CA TYR A 155 11.54 -5.94 -13.83
C TYR A 155 11.67 -5.71 -15.33
N ALA A 156 11.54 -4.47 -15.80
CA ALA A 156 11.75 -4.15 -17.21
C ALA A 156 13.17 -4.54 -17.69
N HIS A 157 14.19 -4.23 -16.89
CA HIS A 157 15.57 -4.66 -17.16
C HIS A 157 15.69 -6.19 -17.24
N MET A 158 15.11 -6.93 -16.29
CA MET A 158 15.16 -8.40 -16.29
C MET A 158 14.45 -9.02 -17.50
N GLN A 159 13.35 -8.44 -17.97
CA GLN A 159 12.67 -8.92 -19.17
C GLN A 159 13.58 -8.79 -20.42
N ILE A 160 14.34 -7.70 -20.52
CA ILE A 160 15.29 -7.48 -21.62
C ILE A 160 16.46 -8.48 -21.57
N GLN A 161 16.99 -8.77 -20.38
CA GLN A 161 18.08 -9.75 -20.21
C GLN A 161 17.64 -11.17 -20.59
N VAL A 162 16.45 -11.60 -20.17
CA VAL A 162 15.87 -12.91 -20.53
C VAL A 162 15.63 -13.04 -22.04
N THR A 163 15.28 -11.94 -22.72
CA THR A 163 15.14 -11.96 -24.20
C THR A 163 16.48 -12.10 -24.91
N HIS A 164 17.56 -11.46 -24.43
CA HIS A 164 18.90 -11.62 -25.01
C HIS A 164 19.48 -13.02 -24.79
N GLU A 165 19.29 -13.64 -23.62
CA GLU A 165 19.72 -15.02 -23.36
C GLU A 165 18.97 -16.05 -24.22
N LYS A 166 17.68 -15.83 -24.52
CA LYS A 166 16.91 -16.68 -25.43
C LYS A 166 17.38 -16.60 -26.88
N PHE A 167 17.77 -15.42 -27.37
CA PHE A 167 18.35 -15.27 -28.70
C PHE A 167 19.75 -15.90 -28.82
N SER A 168 20.57 -15.82 -27.77
CA SER A 168 21.91 -16.45 -27.76
C SER A 168 21.85 -17.98 -27.78
N LYS A 169 20.85 -18.62 -27.15
CA LYS A 169 20.71 -20.08 -27.18
C LYS A 169 20.17 -20.62 -28.50
N HIS A 170 19.39 -19.83 -29.23
CA HIS A 170 18.86 -20.25 -30.53
C HIS A 170 19.91 -20.17 -31.66
N TYR A 171 20.87 -19.25 -31.57
CA TYR A 171 21.95 -19.13 -32.55
C TYR A 171 23.05 -20.21 -32.39
N LEU A 172 23.27 -20.71 -31.17
CA LEU A 172 24.22 -21.81 -30.92
C LEU A 172 23.70 -23.20 -31.33
N SER A 173 22.43 -23.31 -31.76
CA SER A 173 21.87 -24.58 -32.30
C SER A 173 21.96 -24.69 -33.83
N VAL A 174 22.42 -23.65 -34.53
CA VAL A 174 22.44 -23.60 -36.01
C VAL A 174 23.86 -23.59 -36.59
N VAL A 175 24.91 -23.68 -35.76
CA VAL A 175 26.33 -23.75 -36.21
C VAL A 175 26.99 -25.05 -35.75
N VAL A 176 26.30 -26.18 -35.90
CA VAL A 176 26.92 -27.51 -35.94
C VAL A 176 26.19 -28.36 -36.98
N ILE A 177 26.51 -28.15 -38.26
CA ILE A 177 26.60 -29.17 -39.32
C ILE A 177 27.75 -28.74 -40.23
#